data_AF-A0A8T1LYG3-F1
#
_entry.id   AF-A0A8T1LYG3-F1
#
_cell.length_a   1.000
_cell.length_b   1.000
_cell.length_c   1.000
_cell.angle_alpha   90.00
_cell.angle_beta   90.00
_cell.angle_gamma   90.00
#
_symmetry.space_group_name_H-M   'P 1'
#
loop_
_entity.id
_entity.type
_entity.pdbx_description
1 polymer ?
#
loop_
_entity_poly.entity_id
_entity_poly.type
_entity_poly.pdbx_seq_one_letter_code
_entity_poly.pdbx_strand_id
1 'polypeptide(L)'
;MYCDWNDISTSGGSYYFVHEIGHNLQIGAATLLHGGETTNEVYLIYSGQELFGKLGHGADRDVGKWQHTTYNGVGLGYYTYLHVLFGYGLIGNVFTSALRNSDVLHAEEVKAQYWLQQVCNETGYNLLPFHELWNFPVTEETRSICDPLPCFFPEDEFTAKAPDKVSKILTAYGKECIRHNPKQVVFRGDLWRGVDVRGPQFVFLHDDEEC
;
A
#
# COMPACT_ATOMS: atom_id res chain seq x y z
N MET A 1 -22.63 -19.96 7.15
CA MET A 1 -21.92 -19.34 8.28
C MET A 1 -22.43 -17.92 8.37
N TYR A 2 -23.39 -17.65 9.27
CA TYR A 2 -23.91 -16.30 9.48
C TYR A 2 -22.99 -15.62 10.49
N CYS A 3 -22.27 -14.58 10.08
CA CYS A 3 -21.40 -13.82 10.96
C CYS A 3 -22.25 -12.94 11.89
N ASP A 4 -22.04 -13.03 13.20
CA ASP A 4 -22.59 -12.08 14.17
C ASP A 4 -22.02 -10.68 13.86
N TRP A 5 -22.86 -9.66 13.89
CA TRP A 5 -22.44 -8.26 13.73
C TRP A 5 -21.38 -7.85 14.76
N ASN A 6 -21.46 -8.38 15.98
CA ASN A 6 -20.45 -8.13 17.00
C ASN A 6 -19.09 -8.71 16.60
N ASP A 7 -19.06 -9.90 16.00
CA ASP A 7 -17.83 -10.52 15.52
C ASP A 7 -17.22 -9.72 14.36
N ILE A 8 -18.06 -9.22 13.44
CA ILE A 8 -17.62 -8.37 12.32
C ILE A 8 -16.97 -7.09 12.86
N SER A 9 -17.66 -6.38 13.75
CA SER A 9 -17.14 -5.11 14.31
C SER A 9 -15.87 -5.32 15.13
N THR A 10 -15.81 -6.41 15.90
CA THR A 10 -14.65 -6.69 16.75
C THR A 10 -13.46 -7.22 15.96
N SER A 11 -13.66 -7.73 14.75
CA SER A 11 -12.60 -8.21 13.86
C SER A 11 -12.06 -7.13 12.91
N GLY A 12 -12.65 -5.93 12.89
CA GLY A 12 -12.27 -4.86 11.94
C GLY A 12 -12.97 -4.98 10.57
N GLY A 13 -14.11 -5.67 10.53
CA GLY A 13 -14.83 -6.02 9.30
C GLY A 13 -14.81 -7.52 9.04
N SER A 14 -15.64 -7.97 8.08
CA SER A 14 -15.61 -9.35 7.60
C SER A 14 -14.48 -9.50 6.60
N TYR A 15 -13.44 -10.26 6.95
CA TYR A 15 -12.29 -10.51 6.06
C TYR A 15 -12.74 -10.95 4.67
N TYR A 16 -13.57 -12.00 4.57
CA TYR A 16 -14.01 -12.55 3.30
C TYR A 16 -14.77 -11.52 2.46
N PHE A 17 -15.68 -10.76 3.08
CA PHE A 17 -16.46 -9.77 2.33
C PHE A 17 -15.57 -8.65 1.78
N VAL A 18 -14.65 -8.15 2.62
CA VAL A 18 -13.74 -7.06 2.21
C VAL A 18 -12.72 -7.55 1.19
N HIS A 19 -12.25 -8.80 1.28
CA HIS A 19 -11.35 -9.41 0.30
C HIS A 19 -11.98 -9.49 -1.10
N GLU A 20 -13.22 -10.00 -1.20
CA GLU A 20 -13.94 -10.11 -2.48
C GLU A 20 -14.34 -8.74 -3.07
N ILE A 21 -14.77 -7.80 -2.22
CA ILE A 21 -14.97 -6.40 -2.65
C ILE A 21 -13.64 -5.81 -3.12
N GLY A 22 -12.55 -6.12 -2.43
CA GLY A 22 -11.23 -5.66 -2.76
C GLY A 22 -10.81 -6.03 -4.16
N HIS A 23 -11.15 -7.25 -4.64
CA HIS A 23 -10.90 -7.63 -6.03
C HIS A 23 -11.67 -6.76 -7.04
N ASN A 24 -12.92 -6.41 -6.75
CA ASN A 24 -13.71 -5.51 -7.60
C ASN A 24 -13.14 -4.08 -7.64
N LEU A 25 -12.46 -3.66 -6.58
CA LEU A 25 -11.85 -2.33 -6.47
C LEU A 25 -10.35 -2.33 -6.77
N GLN A 26 -9.78 -3.47 -7.15
CA GLN A 26 -8.34 -3.61 -7.32
C GLN A 26 -7.86 -2.84 -8.54
N ILE A 27 -6.83 -2.02 -8.34
CA ILE A 27 -6.24 -1.20 -9.41
C ILE A 27 -5.09 -1.99 -10.02
N GLY A 28 -5.33 -2.62 -11.17
CA GLY A 28 -4.33 -3.41 -11.88
C GLY A 28 -3.04 -2.64 -12.20
N ALA A 29 -3.17 -1.34 -12.46
CA ALA A 29 -2.06 -0.40 -12.68
C ALA A 29 -1.18 -0.16 -11.44
N ALA A 30 -1.70 -0.40 -10.24
CA ALA A 30 -0.97 -0.34 -8.97
C ALA A 30 -0.64 -1.72 -8.39
N THR A 31 -1.06 -2.80 -9.06
CA THR A 31 -0.81 -4.17 -8.62
C THR A 31 0.61 -4.57 -9.01
N LEU A 32 1.49 -4.60 -8.00
CA LEU A 32 2.90 -5.01 -8.10
C LEU A 32 3.06 -6.52 -8.29
N LEU A 33 4.30 -6.97 -8.52
CA LEU A 33 4.64 -8.37 -8.78
C LEU A 33 4.01 -9.31 -7.75
N HIS A 34 3.36 -10.37 -8.22
CA HIS A 34 2.63 -11.34 -7.39
C HIS A 34 1.56 -10.74 -6.45
N GLY A 35 1.14 -9.49 -6.70
CA GLY A 35 0.22 -8.75 -5.84
C GLY A 35 -1.26 -8.96 -6.14
N GLY A 36 -1.62 -9.98 -6.93
CA GLY A 36 -3.01 -10.28 -7.30
C GLY A 36 -3.93 -10.43 -6.08
N GLU A 37 -3.45 -11.18 -5.09
CA GLU A 37 -4.12 -11.45 -3.80
C GLU A 37 -3.66 -10.52 -2.66
N THR A 38 -2.78 -9.58 -2.95
CA THR A 38 -2.24 -8.64 -1.95
C THR A 38 -2.85 -7.25 -2.12
N THR A 39 -3.05 -6.81 -3.35
CA THR A 39 -3.45 -5.42 -3.65
C THR A 39 -4.92 -5.20 -3.33
N ASN A 40 -5.77 -6.21 -3.54
CA ASN A 40 -7.14 -6.25 -3.03
C ASN A 40 -7.18 -6.24 -1.49
N GLU A 41 -6.23 -6.88 -0.83
CA GLU A 41 -6.22 -6.95 0.63
C GLU A 41 -5.86 -5.63 1.32
N VAL A 42 -5.35 -4.62 0.59
CA VAL A 42 -5.14 -3.28 1.15
C VAL A 42 -6.47 -2.71 1.69
N TYR A 43 -7.62 -3.07 1.11
CA TYR A 43 -8.94 -2.69 1.62
C TYR A 43 -9.25 -3.22 3.03
N LEU A 44 -8.59 -4.30 3.47
CA LEU A 44 -8.67 -4.78 4.85
C LEU A 44 -8.01 -3.83 5.84
N ILE A 45 -6.92 -3.15 5.43
CA ILE A 45 -6.26 -2.13 6.24
C ILE A 45 -7.19 -0.94 6.42
N TYR A 46 -7.79 -0.45 5.32
CA TYR A 46 -8.73 0.67 5.37
C TYR A 46 -10.00 0.34 6.16
N SER A 47 -10.65 -0.80 5.88
CA SER A 47 -11.81 -1.25 6.65
C SER A 47 -11.46 -1.36 8.12
N GLY A 48 -10.42 -2.13 8.44
CA GLY A 48 -10.01 -2.36 9.82
C GLY A 48 -9.70 -1.07 10.56
N GLN A 49 -8.73 -0.29 10.08
CA GLN A 49 -8.26 0.88 10.81
C GLN A 49 -9.17 2.10 10.67
N GLU A 50 -9.57 2.46 9.45
CA GLU A 50 -10.26 3.74 9.20
C GLU A 50 -11.76 3.66 9.50
N LEU A 51 -12.40 2.49 9.33
CA LEU A 51 -13.82 2.31 9.65
C LEU A 51 -14.06 1.76 11.05
N PHE A 52 -13.21 0.83 11.51
CA PHE A 52 -13.43 0.12 12.78
C PHE A 52 -12.37 0.41 13.87
N GLY A 53 -11.32 1.18 13.57
CA GLY A 53 -10.26 1.49 14.55
C GLY A 53 -9.38 0.31 14.94
N LYS A 54 -9.33 -0.75 14.12
CA LYS A 54 -8.60 -2.00 14.38
C LYS A 54 -7.65 -2.38 13.26
N LEU A 55 -6.35 -2.19 13.49
CA LEU A 55 -5.32 -2.64 12.56
C LEU A 55 -4.87 -4.08 12.88
N GLY A 56 -5.55 -5.07 12.30
CA GLY A 56 -5.24 -6.49 12.50
C GLY A 56 -4.38 -7.15 11.41
N HIS A 57 -4.38 -6.58 10.20
CA HIS A 57 -3.78 -7.22 9.02
C HIS A 57 -2.38 -6.68 8.70
N GLY A 58 -1.49 -7.56 8.21
CA GLY A 58 -0.09 -7.20 7.94
C GLY A 58 0.71 -6.80 9.18
N ALA A 59 0.36 -7.38 10.34
CA ALA A 59 0.97 -7.08 11.64
C ALA A 59 2.49 -7.35 11.70
N ASP A 60 2.98 -8.26 10.86
CA ASP A 60 4.38 -8.65 10.75
C ASP A 60 5.23 -7.69 9.89
N ARG A 61 4.59 -6.74 9.19
CA ARG A 61 5.23 -5.73 8.33
C ARG A 61 6.12 -6.31 7.23
N ASP A 62 5.79 -7.53 6.78
CA ASP A 62 6.56 -8.29 5.80
C ASP A 62 8.03 -8.53 6.17
N VAL A 63 8.39 -8.50 7.47
CA VAL A 63 9.78 -8.71 7.91
C VAL A 63 10.37 -10.02 7.35
N GLY A 64 9.54 -11.06 7.20
CA GLY A 64 9.96 -12.34 6.60
C GLY A 64 10.46 -12.23 5.15
N LYS A 65 9.92 -11.29 4.36
CA LYS A 65 10.33 -11.08 2.95
C LYS A 65 11.69 -10.42 2.82
N TRP A 66 12.21 -9.77 3.87
CA TRP A 66 13.51 -9.09 3.82
C TRP A 66 14.71 -10.04 3.67
N GLN A 67 14.48 -11.33 3.88
CA GLN A 67 15.49 -12.39 3.70
C GLN A 67 15.71 -12.75 2.23
N HIS A 68 14.81 -12.34 1.33
CA HIS A 68 15.02 -12.55 -0.10
C HIS A 68 16.20 -11.71 -0.60
N THR A 69 16.85 -12.18 -1.67
CA THR A 69 17.98 -11.50 -2.33
C THR A 69 17.57 -10.76 -3.60
N THR A 70 16.34 -10.99 -4.08
CA THR A 70 15.80 -10.39 -5.30
C THR A 70 14.38 -9.90 -5.04
N TYR A 71 13.93 -8.95 -5.88
CA TYR A 71 12.56 -8.48 -5.84
C TYR A 71 11.59 -9.62 -6.16
N ASN A 72 10.62 -9.85 -5.28
CA ASN A 72 9.60 -10.89 -5.47
C ASN A 72 8.20 -10.38 -5.08
N GLY A 73 7.99 -9.08 -5.26
CA GLY A 73 6.76 -8.42 -4.84
C GLY A 73 6.64 -8.22 -3.34
N VAL A 74 5.64 -7.43 -2.96
CA VAL A 74 5.34 -7.08 -1.58
C VAL A 74 4.12 -7.87 -1.08
N GLY A 75 4.04 -8.07 0.23
CA GLY A 75 2.87 -8.60 0.92
C GLY A 75 2.06 -7.49 1.55
N LEU A 76 1.01 -7.86 2.29
CA LEU A 76 0.13 -6.91 2.94
C LEU A 76 0.87 -6.14 4.05
N GLY A 77 1.85 -6.76 4.70
CA GLY A 77 2.64 -6.14 5.75
C GLY A 77 3.40 -4.90 5.28
N TYR A 78 3.88 -4.87 4.03
CA TYR A 78 4.49 -3.69 3.43
C TYR A 78 3.52 -2.51 3.35
N TYR A 79 2.31 -2.74 2.83
CA TYR A 79 1.27 -1.71 2.76
C TYR A 79 0.86 -1.25 4.16
N THR A 80 0.72 -2.18 5.12
CA THR A 80 0.45 -1.81 6.51
C THR A 80 1.59 -0.97 7.10
N TYR A 81 2.83 -1.24 6.73
CA TYR A 81 3.98 -0.45 7.22
C TYR A 81 3.91 0.99 6.73
N LEU A 82 3.68 1.18 5.44
CA LEU A 82 3.50 2.49 4.85
C LEU A 82 2.30 3.22 5.44
N HIS A 83 1.20 2.51 5.67
CA HIS A 83 0.00 3.05 6.31
C HIS A 83 0.26 3.56 7.72
N VAL A 84 1.00 2.81 8.55
CA VAL A 84 1.32 3.25 9.91
C VAL A 84 2.30 4.42 9.92
N LEU A 85 3.27 4.44 9.00
CA LEU A 85 4.26 5.50 8.93
C LEU A 85 3.70 6.79 8.34
N PHE A 86 2.91 6.71 7.28
CA PHE A 86 2.52 7.86 6.48
C PHE A 86 1.01 8.07 6.39
N GLY A 87 0.21 7.20 7.00
CA GLY A 87 -1.23 7.26 6.95
C GLY A 87 -1.79 6.68 5.66
N TYR A 88 -3.09 6.44 5.69
CA TYR A 88 -3.87 5.85 4.61
C TYR A 88 -3.85 6.69 3.31
N GLY A 89 -3.60 8.00 3.45
CA GLY A 89 -3.54 8.93 2.32
C GLY A 89 -2.42 8.62 1.33
N LEU A 90 -1.30 8.05 1.79
CA LEU A 90 -0.19 7.68 0.90
C LEU A 90 -0.67 6.66 -0.14
N ILE A 91 -1.12 5.50 0.30
CA ILE A 91 -1.50 4.41 -0.60
C ILE A 91 -2.68 4.84 -1.46
N GLY A 92 -3.70 5.49 -0.87
CA GLY A 92 -4.88 5.94 -1.59
C GLY A 92 -4.56 6.94 -2.71
N ASN A 93 -3.64 7.88 -2.46
CA ASN A 93 -3.21 8.86 -3.46
C ASN A 93 -2.44 8.19 -4.61
N VAL A 94 -1.50 7.28 -4.29
CA VAL A 94 -0.73 6.54 -5.32
C VAL A 94 -1.65 5.67 -6.16
N PHE A 95 -2.60 4.97 -5.54
CA PHE A 95 -3.61 4.15 -6.20
C PHE A 95 -4.48 4.97 -7.16
N THR A 96 -4.99 6.11 -6.69
CA THR A 96 -5.78 7.05 -7.52
C THR A 96 -4.95 7.57 -8.70
N SER A 97 -3.68 7.88 -8.46
CA SER A 97 -2.75 8.34 -9.48
C SER A 97 -2.46 7.26 -10.53
N ALA A 98 -2.23 6.02 -10.09
CA ALA A 98 -1.99 4.88 -10.98
C ALA A 98 -3.21 4.55 -11.84
N LEU A 99 -4.42 4.62 -11.26
CA LEU A 99 -5.67 4.41 -12.02
C LEU A 99 -5.81 5.41 -13.17
N ARG A 100 -5.43 6.68 -12.96
CA ARG A 100 -5.45 7.71 -14.02
C ARG A 100 -4.40 7.49 -15.11
N ASN A 101 -3.37 6.70 -14.83
CA ASN A 101 -2.28 6.38 -15.74
C ASN A 101 -2.32 4.89 -16.16
N SER A 102 -3.51 4.27 -16.13
CA SER A 102 -3.66 2.84 -16.41
C SER A 102 -3.17 2.42 -17.79
N ASP A 103 -3.20 3.35 -18.76
CA ASP A 103 -2.84 3.11 -20.16
C ASP A 103 -1.33 2.93 -20.39
N VAL A 104 -0.50 3.26 -19.39
CA VAL A 104 0.96 3.11 -19.46
C VAL A 104 1.50 2.12 -18.43
N LEU A 105 0.76 1.87 -17.35
CA LEU A 105 1.20 1.04 -16.22
C LEU A 105 0.82 -0.44 -16.41
N HIS A 106 1.37 -1.08 -17.46
CA HIS A 106 1.07 -2.48 -17.78
C HIS A 106 2.18 -3.45 -17.35
N ALA A 107 3.45 -3.08 -17.56
CA ALA A 107 4.61 -3.91 -17.26
C ALA A 107 5.09 -3.71 -15.81
N GLU A 108 5.56 -4.78 -15.17
CA GLU A 108 5.92 -4.76 -13.75
C GLU A 108 7.04 -3.75 -13.44
N GLU A 109 8.06 -3.70 -14.29
CA GLU A 109 9.18 -2.77 -14.15
C GLU A 109 8.70 -1.31 -14.14
N VAL A 110 7.71 -0.99 -14.98
CA VAL A 110 7.11 0.35 -15.05
C VAL A 110 6.28 0.62 -13.80
N LYS A 111 5.46 -0.34 -13.36
CA LYS A 111 4.67 -0.21 -12.12
C LYS A 111 5.54 -0.02 -10.89
N ALA A 112 6.61 -0.80 -10.75
CA ALA A 112 7.53 -0.72 -9.63
C ALA A 112 8.24 0.64 -9.60
N GLN A 113 8.74 1.14 -10.73
CA GLN A 113 9.35 2.49 -10.77
C GLN A 113 8.32 3.57 -10.47
N TYR A 114 7.14 3.51 -11.09
CA TYR A 114 6.07 4.46 -10.83
C TYR A 114 5.71 4.51 -9.35
N TRP A 115 5.52 3.34 -8.73
CA TRP A 115 5.23 3.21 -7.31
C TRP A 115 6.30 3.88 -6.44
N LEU A 116 7.58 3.57 -6.66
CA LEU A 116 8.69 4.16 -5.91
C LEU A 116 8.73 5.69 -6.03
N GLN A 117 8.57 6.20 -7.26
CA GLN A 117 8.56 7.64 -7.54
C GLN A 117 7.38 8.33 -6.86
N GLN A 118 6.19 7.76 -6.96
CA GLN A 118 5.00 8.34 -6.33
C GLN A 118 5.11 8.29 -4.80
N VAL A 119 5.64 7.22 -4.22
CA VAL A 119 5.87 7.15 -2.77
C VAL A 119 6.85 8.24 -2.30
N CYS A 120 7.94 8.49 -3.03
CA CYS A 120 8.83 9.62 -2.74
C CYS A 120 8.10 10.97 -2.84
N ASN A 121 7.35 11.20 -3.92
CA ASN A 121 6.63 12.45 -4.16
C ASN A 121 5.54 12.73 -3.12
N GLU A 122 4.75 11.72 -2.76
CA GLU A 122 3.64 11.85 -1.81
C GLU A 122 4.13 12.11 -0.39
N THR A 123 5.19 11.40 0.02
CA THR A 123 5.74 11.52 1.38
C THR A 123 6.65 12.74 1.52
N GLY A 124 7.29 13.17 0.43
CA GLY A 124 8.35 14.18 0.45
C GLY A 124 9.68 13.66 1.02
N TYR A 125 9.84 12.34 1.14
CA TYR A 125 11.07 11.70 1.61
C TYR A 125 11.67 10.79 0.55
N ASN A 126 13.00 10.68 0.56
CA ASN A 126 13.68 9.60 -0.14
C ASN A 126 13.49 8.31 0.67
N LEU A 127 12.66 7.42 0.14
CA LEU A 127 12.39 6.11 0.72
C LEU A 127 13.10 4.97 -0.01
N LEU A 128 13.95 5.24 -0.99
CA LEU A 128 14.65 4.19 -1.74
C LEU A 128 15.45 3.24 -0.83
N PRO A 129 16.20 3.72 0.18
CA PRO A 129 16.87 2.83 1.12
C PRO A 129 15.87 1.94 1.89
N PHE A 130 14.74 2.49 2.33
CA PHE A 130 13.70 1.70 2.99
C PHE A 130 13.13 0.62 2.08
N HIS A 131 12.88 0.92 0.80
CA HIS A 131 12.38 -0.06 -0.18
C HIS A 131 13.39 -1.16 -0.53
N GLU A 132 14.68 -0.95 -0.25
CA GLU A 132 15.71 -1.99 -0.42
C GLU A 132 15.51 -3.18 0.54
N LEU A 133 14.76 -3.01 1.64
CA LEU A 133 14.33 -4.13 2.48
C LEU A 133 13.52 -5.17 1.69
N TRP A 134 12.73 -4.76 0.70
CA TRP A 134 12.00 -5.64 -0.21
C TRP A 134 12.73 -5.90 -1.54
N ASN A 135 13.98 -5.44 -1.64
CA ASN A 135 14.85 -5.54 -2.81
C ASN A 135 14.23 -4.97 -4.10
N PHE A 136 13.40 -3.91 -4.00
CA PHE A 136 12.84 -3.26 -5.18
C PHE A 136 13.92 -2.92 -6.22
N PRO A 137 13.68 -3.15 -7.53
CA PRO A 137 14.58 -2.65 -8.56
C PRO A 137 14.45 -1.12 -8.62
N VAL A 138 15.57 -0.41 -8.69
CA VAL A 138 15.58 1.06 -8.75
C VAL A 138 16.40 1.50 -9.95
N THR A 139 15.76 2.24 -10.86
CA THR A 139 16.43 2.86 -12.02
C THR A 139 17.08 4.18 -11.65
N GLU A 140 18.00 4.65 -12.49
CA GLU A 140 18.64 5.96 -12.32
C GLU A 140 17.62 7.12 -12.36
N GLU A 141 16.59 7.01 -13.20
CA GLU A 141 15.50 7.97 -13.25
C GLU A 141 14.78 8.08 -11.90
N THR A 142 14.41 6.95 -11.30
CA THR A 142 13.78 6.92 -9.97
C THR A 142 14.71 7.49 -8.90
N ARG A 143 16.02 7.21 -8.96
CA ARG A 143 17.01 7.85 -8.06
C ARG A 143 17.04 9.35 -8.22
N SER A 144 17.07 9.86 -9.44
CA SER A 144 17.12 11.30 -9.71
C SER A 144 15.91 12.06 -9.15
N ILE A 145 14.75 11.41 -9.05
CA ILE A 145 13.52 11.97 -8.46
C ILE A 145 13.58 11.95 -6.92
N CYS A 146 14.03 10.85 -6.33
CA CYS A 146 14.01 10.68 -4.87
C CYS A 146 15.23 11.29 -4.17
N ASP A 147 16.42 11.28 -4.77
CA ASP A 147 17.68 11.70 -4.14
C ASP A 147 17.75 13.15 -3.64
N PRO A 148 17.04 14.13 -4.26
CA PRO A 148 16.94 15.48 -3.72
C PRO A 148 16.15 15.57 -2.40
N LEU A 149 15.33 14.57 -2.08
CA LEU A 149 14.47 14.56 -0.89
C LEU A 149 15.25 14.09 0.35
N PRO A 150 14.88 14.55 1.56
CA PRO A 150 15.47 14.05 2.80
C PRO A 150 15.20 12.54 2.94
N CYS A 151 16.22 11.77 3.31
CA CYS A 151 16.04 10.34 3.54
C CYS A 151 15.16 10.08 4.76
N PHE A 152 14.27 9.09 4.66
CA PHE A 152 13.59 8.52 5.81
C PHE A 152 13.81 7.01 5.85
N PHE A 153 14.15 6.50 7.02
CA PHE A 153 14.25 5.06 7.27
C PHE A 153 13.86 4.82 8.74
N PRO A 154 12.76 4.12 9.03
CA PRO A 154 12.25 4.00 10.39
C PRO A 154 13.23 3.30 11.34
N GLU A 155 13.20 3.70 12.61
CA GLU A 155 13.83 2.96 13.70
C GLU A 155 12.75 2.50 14.68
N ASP A 156 12.44 1.21 14.61
CA ASP A 156 11.33 0.60 15.33
C ASP A 156 11.58 -0.90 15.59
N GLU A 157 10.59 -1.56 16.19
CA GLU A 157 10.66 -2.98 16.54
C GLU A 157 10.76 -3.92 15.33
N PHE A 158 10.41 -3.47 14.12
CA PHE A 158 10.47 -4.30 12.90
C PHE A 158 11.86 -4.24 12.29
N THR A 159 12.38 -3.03 12.10
CA THR A 159 13.75 -2.80 11.64
C THR A 159 14.79 -3.35 12.62
N ALA A 160 14.50 -3.35 13.93
CA ALA A 160 15.31 -4.01 14.95
C ALA A 160 15.41 -5.53 14.81
N LYS A 161 14.51 -6.19 14.06
CA LYS A 161 14.59 -7.65 13.80
C LYS A 161 15.60 -8.02 12.71
N ALA A 162 16.10 -7.04 11.95
CA ALA A 162 17.07 -7.26 10.86
C ALA A 162 18.22 -6.24 10.88
N PRO A 163 18.95 -6.10 12.01
CA PRO A 163 19.91 -5.01 12.22
C PRO A 163 21.05 -5.03 11.19
N ASP A 164 21.52 -6.21 10.79
CA ASP A 164 22.61 -6.35 9.81
C ASP A 164 22.19 -5.86 8.42
N LYS A 165 20.96 -6.19 7.98
CA LYS A 165 20.41 -5.75 6.69
C LYS A 165 20.20 -4.24 6.70
N VAL A 166 19.63 -3.69 7.78
CA VAL A 166 19.43 -2.24 7.94
C VAL A 166 20.77 -1.50 7.91
N SER A 167 21.76 -1.96 8.70
CA SER A 167 23.09 -1.36 8.74
C SER A 167 23.77 -1.39 7.36
N LYS A 168 23.68 -2.51 6.65
CA LYS A 168 24.21 -2.63 5.29
C LYS A 168 23.57 -1.63 4.33
N ILE A 169 22.24 -1.51 4.34
CA ILE A 169 21.51 -0.58 3.46
C ILE A 169 21.92 0.87 3.77
N LEU A 170 21.88 1.27 5.05
CA LEU A 170 22.21 2.65 5.45
C LEU A 170 23.66 3.00 5.15
N THR A 171 24.59 2.06 5.36
CA THR A 171 26.00 2.24 5.00
C THR A 171 26.18 2.40 3.49
N ALA A 172 25.48 1.59 2.69
CA ALA A 172 25.53 1.69 1.23
C ALA A 172 24.91 2.99 0.71
N TYR A 173 23.86 3.50 1.36
CA TYR A 173 23.25 4.77 1.01
C TYR A 173 24.13 5.99 1.33
N GLY A 174 24.86 5.94 2.46
CA GLY A 174 25.93 6.89 2.77
C GLY A 174 25.49 8.30 3.18
N LYS A 175 24.19 8.56 3.35
CA LYS A 175 23.64 9.82 3.88
C LYS A 175 22.82 9.56 5.14
N GLU A 176 22.68 10.59 5.98
CA GLU A 176 21.84 10.53 7.17
C GLU A 176 20.34 10.45 6.79
N CYS A 177 19.58 9.67 7.57
CA CYS A 177 18.15 9.48 7.38
C CYS A 177 17.39 9.90 8.64
N ILE A 178 16.26 10.54 8.44
CA ILE A 178 15.27 10.79 9.49
C ILE A 178 14.70 9.43 9.91
N ARG A 179 14.64 9.20 11.23
CA ARG A 179 14.32 7.90 11.82
C ARG A 179 12.94 7.82 12.47
N HIS A 180 12.35 8.98 12.79
CA HIS A 180 11.14 9.08 13.60
C HIS A 180 10.21 10.18 13.11
N ASN A 181 8.94 10.08 13.50
CA ASN A 181 7.89 11.09 13.29
C ASN A 181 7.82 11.63 11.84
N PRO A 182 7.70 10.74 10.84
CA PRO A 182 7.49 11.19 9.47
C PRO A 182 6.18 11.98 9.35
N LYS A 183 6.16 12.91 8.40
CA LYS A 183 4.94 13.64 8.05
C LYS A 183 3.88 12.68 7.50
N GLN A 184 2.67 12.72 8.05
CA GLN A 184 1.51 12.00 7.52
C GLN A 184 1.07 12.59 6.17
N VAL A 185 0.72 11.73 5.23
CA VAL A 185 0.20 12.07 3.92
C VAL A 185 -1.31 12.24 4.01
N VAL A 186 -1.78 13.41 3.60
CA VAL A 186 -3.21 13.72 3.55
C VAL A 186 -3.81 13.07 2.31
N PHE A 187 -4.87 12.29 2.50
CA PHE A 187 -5.63 11.74 1.38
C PHE A 187 -6.34 12.85 0.62
N ARG A 188 -6.23 12.85 -0.71
CA ARG A 188 -6.86 13.86 -1.58
C ARG A 188 -8.19 13.40 -2.19
N GLY A 189 -8.63 12.18 -1.89
CA GLY A 189 -9.97 11.71 -2.21
C GLY A 189 -10.96 12.01 -1.08
N ASP A 190 -12.15 11.45 -1.22
CA ASP A 190 -13.22 11.55 -0.23
C ASP A 190 -13.74 10.14 0.08
N LEU A 191 -13.35 9.61 1.24
CA LEU A 191 -13.76 8.28 1.72
C LEU A 191 -15.25 8.23 2.07
N TRP A 192 -15.84 9.37 2.41
CA TRP A 192 -17.24 9.48 2.81
C TRP A 192 -18.15 9.80 1.63
N ARG A 193 -17.59 9.93 0.43
CA ARG A 193 -18.34 10.21 -0.79
C ARG A 193 -19.40 9.13 -1.00
N GLY A 194 -20.66 9.54 -0.95
CA GLY A 194 -21.81 8.65 -1.17
C GLY A 194 -22.39 8.04 0.10
N VAL A 195 -21.70 8.15 1.25
CA VAL A 195 -22.27 7.75 2.55
C VAL A 195 -23.40 8.73 2.89
N ASP A 196 -24.54 8.18 3.30
CA ASP A 196 -25.79 8.92 3.55
C ASP A 196 -26.33 9.73 2.35
N VAL A 197 -25.81 9.47 1.14
CA VAL A 197 -26.30 10.06 -0.11
C VAL A 197 -27.09 9.02 -0.89
N ARG A 198 -28.37 9.30 -1.16
CA ARG A 198 -29.17 8.49 -2.08
C ARG A 198 -28.82 8.86 -3.53
N GLY A 199 -27.93 8.09 -4.14
CA GLY A 199 -27.61 8.20 -5.57
C GLY A 199 -28.76 7.71 -6.48
N PRO A 200 -28.67 7.96 -7.80
CA PRO A 200 -29.55 7.34 -8.78
C PRO A 200 -29.47 5.81 -8.67
N GLN A 201 -30.61 5.13 -8.69
CA GLN A 201 -30.64 3.67 -8.71
C GLN A 201 -30.21 3.19 -10.11
N PHE A 202 -29.05 2.56 -10.21
CA PHE A 202 -28.67 1.81 -11.40
C PHE A 202 -29.31 0.42 -11.29
N VAL A 203 -30.55 0.31 -11.79
CA VAL A 203 -31.19 -0.99 -11.99
C VAL A 203 -30.63 -1.55 -13.29
N PHE A 204 -29.74 -2.55 -13.18
CA PHE A 204 -29.38 -3.37 -14.33
C PHE A 204 -30.56 -4.31 -14.59
N LEU A 205 -31.45 -3.90 -15.49
CA LEU A 205 -32.45 -4.80 -16.03
C LEU A 205 -31.71 -5.78 -16.92
N HIS A 206 -31.72 -7.06 -16.54
CA HIS A 206 -31.40 -8.14 -17.45
C HIS A 206 -32.58 -8.24 -18.40
N ASP A 207 -32.40 -7.93 -19.68
CA ASP A 207 -33.38 -8.28 -20.69
C ASP A 207 -33.35 -9.81 -20.81
N ASP A 208 -34.24 -10.47 -20.08
CA ASP A 208 -34.55 -11.88 -20.29
C ASP A 208 -35.39 -12.02 -21.58
N GLU A 209 -34.79 -11.69 -22.73
CA GLU A 209 -35.24 -12.18 -24.02
C GLU A 209 -34.32 -13.34 -24.44
N GLU A 210 -34.68 -14.54 -23.98
CA GLU A 210 -34.79 -15.74 -24.81
C GLU A 210 -35.29 -16.91 -23.93
N CYS A 211 -36.60 -17.17 -24.02
CA CYS A 211 -37.25 -18.43 -23.61
C CYS A 211 -37.06 -19.51 -24.69
#